data_AF-A0A2T6ZB98-F1
#
_entry.id   AF-A0A2T6ZB98-F1
#
_cell.length_a   1.000
_cell.length_b   1.000
_cell.length_c   1.000
_cell.angle_alpha   90.00
_cell.angle_beta   90.00
_cell.angle_gamma   90.00
#
_symmetry.space_group_name_H-M   'P 1'
#
loop_
_entity.id
_entity.type
_entity.pdbx_description
1 polymer ?
#
loop_
_entity_poly.entity_id
_entity_poly.type
_entity_poly.pdbx_seq_one_letter_code
_entity_poly.pdbx_strand_id
1 'polypeptide(L)'
;MFSLLFAILIVPSLLPSTLCVPHGVWETIRPPGTSPPGCIDSYPGPFSFQPVDHPTPGIETHCMKPRTLRAVLQHGVLTDHLGRIGSISLCPDNLIALGPQKQFYGCACGDKECHYDMKIADYCRPIFLKIVLLVEC
;
A
#
# COMPACT_ATOMS: atom_id res chain seq x y z
N MET A 1 44.26 -24.80 -46.11
CA MET A 1 43.51 -25.64 -45.15
C MET A 1 43.83 -25.17 -43.74
N PHE A 2 43.01 -24.31 -43.15
CA PHE A 2 42.96 -24.08 -41.71
C PHE A 2 41.51 -23.73 -41.37
N SER A 3 40.79 -24.73 -40.88
CA SER A 3 39.39 -24.62 -40.49
C SER A 3 39.34 -24.11 -39.06
N LEU A 4 38.98 -22.84 -38.88
CA LEU A 4 38.69 -22.24 -37.59
C LEU A 4 37.21 -22.51 -37.27
N LEU A 5 36.95 -23.58 -36.53
CA LEU A 5 35.66 -23.82 -35.89
C LEU A 5 35.48 -22.79 -34.77
N PHE A 6 34.68 -21.74 -35.04
CA PHE A 6 34.14 -20.86 -34.01
C PHE A 6 33.12 -21.64 -33.18
N ALA A 7 33.53 -22.12 -32.01
CA ALA A 7 32.61 -22.60 -30.99
C ALA A 7 31.90 -21.38 -30.38
N ILE A 8 30.65 -21.15 -30.78
CA ILE A 8 29.77 -20.15 -30.18
C ILE A 8 29.38 -20.67 -28.79
N LEU A 9 30.06 -20.18 -27.76
CA LEU A 9 29.64 -20.33 -26.36
C LEU A 9 28.37 -19.50 -26.16
N ILE A 10 27.21 -20.15 -26.18
CA ILE A 10 25.94 -19.56 -25.77
C ILE A 10 25.99 -19.45 -24.23
N VAL A 11 26.41 -18.29 -23.73
CA VAL A 11 26.29 -17.97 -22.30
C VAL A 11 24.81 -17.72 -22.04
N PRO A 12 24.12 -18.54 -21.21
CA PRO A 12 22.75 -18.24 -20.83
C PRO A 12 22.80 -16.94 -20.03
N SER A 13 22.22 -15.87 -20.59
CA SER A 13 21.98 -14.64 -19.86
C SER A 13 21.03 -14.95 -18.70
N LEU A 14 21.57 -15.19 -17.51
CA LEU A 14 20.80 -15.19 -16.28
C LEU A 14 20.22 -13.78 -16.11
N LEU A 15 18.97 -13.61 -16.49
CA LEU A 15 18.17 -12.44 -16.15
C LEU A 15 18.14 -12.34 -14.62
N PRO A 16 18.65 -11.26 -14.01
CA PRO A 16 18.48 -11.05 -12.58
C PRO A 16 16.99 -10.87 -12.32
N SER A 17 16.36 -11.87 -11.71
CA SER A 17 15.03 -11.76 -11.14
C SER A 17 15.11 -10.72 -10.03
N THR A 18 14.60 -9.52 -10.29
CA THR A 18 14.45 -8.47 -9.28
C THR A 18 13.42 -8.95 -8.26
N LEU A 19 13.89 -9.65 -7.23
CA LEU A 19 13.11 -9.97 -6.06
C LEU A 19 12.77 -8.66 -5.37
N CYS A 20 11.54 -8.17 -5.56
CA CYS A 20 10.98 -7.09 -4.77
C CYS A 20 10.81 -7.64 -3.35
N VAL A 21 11.80 -7.45 -2.48
CA VAL A 21 11.68 -7.80 -1.06
C VAL A 21 10.94 -6.66 -0.38
N PRO A 22 9.73 -6.88 0.17
CA PRO A 22 9.05 -5.85 0.93
C PRO A 22 9.84 -5.61 2.22
N HIS A 23 10.54 -4.48 2.29
CA HIS A 23 11.18 -4.03 3.53
C HIS A 23 10.12 -3.37 4.41
N GLY A 24 9.59 -4.14 5.37
CA GLY A 24 8.78 -3.58 6.43
C GLY A 24 9.63 -2.68 7.33
N VAL A 25 9.20 -1.43 7.50
CA VAL A 25 9.77 -0.53 8.49
C VAL A 25 9.12 -0.89 9.84
N TRP A 26 9.94 -1.22 10.83
CA TRP A 26 9.46 -1.59 12.18
C TRP A 26 9.36 -0.39 13.13
N GLU A 27 9.91 0.77 12.73
CA GLU A 27 9.73 2.03 13.44
C GLU A 27 8.54 2.84 12.90
N THR A 28 7.96 3.66 13.77
CA THR A 28 6.96 4.66 13.35
C THR A 28 7.65 5.79 12.60
N ILE A 29 7.92 5.59 11.31
CA ILE A 29 8.37 6.65 10.43
C ILE A 29 7.15 7.47 10.04
N ARG A 30 6.95 8.60 10.72
CA ARG A 30 5.99 9.62 10.28
C ARG A 30 6.62 10.36 9.08
N PRO A 31 5.99 10.38 7.91
CA PRO A 31 6.47 11.19 6.79
C PRO A 31 6.56 12.66 7.21
N PRO A 32 7.56 13.42 6.73
CA PRO A 32 7.68 14.83 7.05
C PRO A 32 6.44 15.60 6.57
N GLY A 33 6.07 16.63 7.33
CA GLY A 33 4.91 17.48 7.04
C GLY A 33 3.70 17.24 7.93
N THR A 34 2.70 18.12 7.79
CA THR A 34 1.42 18.02 8.50
C THR A 34 0.38 17.34 7.62
N SER A 35 -0.54 16.61 8.24
CA SER A 35 -1.68 16.03 7.55
C SER A 35 -2.54 17.12 6.89
N PRO A 36 -3.26 16.81 5.79
CA PRO A 36 -4.16 17.78 5.18
C PRO A 36 -5.20 18.33 6.17
N PRO A 37 -5.74 19.54 5.94
CA PRO A 37 -6.77 20.11 6.80
C PRO A 37 -7.98 19.19 6.95
N GLY A 38 -8.47 19.05 8.18
CA GLY A 38 -9.64 18.24 8.50
C GLY A 38 -9.36 16.74 8.69
N CYS A 39 -8.12 16.28 8.54
CA CYS A 39 -7.79 14.90 8.86
C CYS A 39 -7.67 14.71 10.39
N ILE A 40 -8.15 13.57 10.87
CA ILE A 40 -8.14 13.14 12.27
C ILE A 40 -7.12 12.03 12.48
N ASP A 41 -6.66 11.89 13.72
CA ASP A 41 -5.64 10.94 14.14
C ASP A 41 -6.20 9.74 14.91
N SER A 42 -7.52 9.72 15.15
CA SER A 42 -8.20 8.68 15.91
C SER A 42 -9.55 8.37 15.27
N TYR A 43 -9.92 7.09 15.19
CA TYR A 43 -11.21 6.67 14.63
C TYR A 43 -11.90 5.66 15.58
N PRO A 44 -13.21 5.80 15.85
CA PRO A 44 -13.86 5.10 16.95
C PRO A 44 -14.08 3.59 16.73
N GLY A 45 -13.83 3.05 15.52
CA GLY A 45 -14.09 1.65 15.20
C GLY A 45 -13.03 1.00 14.32
N PRO A 46 -13.06 -0.34 14.19
CA PRO A 46 -12.19 -1.04 13.27
C PRO A 46 -12.59 -0.80 11.81
N PHE A 47 -11.59 -0.74 10.93
CA PHE A 47 -11.80 -0.60 9.50
C PHE A 47 -10.78 -1.42 8.71
N SER A 48 -11.03 -1.58 7.42
CA SER A 48 -10.07 -2.06 6.43
C SER A 48 -9.83 -0.97 5.38
N PHE A 49 -8.93 -1.23 4.45
CA PHE A 49 -8.66 -0.37 3.29
C PHE A 49 -9.22 -0.97 2.01
N GLN A 50 -9.62 -0.08 1.12
CA GLN A 50 -9.96 -0.39 -0.26
C GLN A 50 -9.28 0.61 -1.18
N PRO A 51 -8.49 0.15 -2.17
CA PRO A 51 -7.97 1.02 -3.20
C PRO A 51 -9.11 1.47 -4.11
N VAL A 52 -9.14 2.76 -4.42
CA VAL A 52 -10.06 3.38 -5.38
C VAL A 52 -9.27 4.25 -6.36
N ASP A 53 -9.72 4.29 -7.61
CA ASP A 53 -9.01 5.01 -8.67
C ASP A 53 -9.23 6.52 -8.57
N HIS A 54 -10.35 6.92 -7.96
CA HIS A 54 -10.75 8.31 -7.78
C HIS A 54 -11.43 8.48 -6.41
N PRO A 55 -11.35 9.66 -5.77
CA PRO A 55 -12.09 9.93 -4.54
C PRO A 55 -13.59 9.79 -4.78
N THR A 56 -14.24 8.92 -4.01
CA THR A 56 -15.69 8.70 -4.09
C THR A 56 -16.36 9.08 -2.77
N PRO A 57 -17.55 9.71 -2.81
CA PRO A 57 -18.29 10.04 -1.60
C PRO A 57 -18.78 8.78 -0.87
N GLY A 58 -19.17 8.95 0.39
CA GLY A 58 -19.75 7.88 1.22
C GLY A 58 -18.72 6.95 1.85
N ILE A 59 -19.18 6.08 2.73
CA ILE A 59 -18.37 5.04 3.37
C ILE A 59 -19.01 3.67 3.12
N GLU A 60 -18.20 2.72 2.69
CA GLU A 60 -18.66 1.35 2.42
C GLU A 60 -18.56 0.51 3.70
N THR A 61 -19.40 -0.52 3.78
CA THR A 61 -19.44 -1.45 4.91
C THR A 61 -19.28 -2.87 4.38
N HIS A 62 -18.38 -3.63 4.98
CA HIS A 62 -18.14 -5.04 4.66
C HIS A 62 -18.32 -5.93 5.88
N CYS A 63 -18.88 -7.12 5.65
CA CYS A 63 -18.85 -8.20 6.61
C CYS A 63 -17.41 -8.60 6.93
N MET A 64 -17.10 -8.70 8.21
CA MET A 64 -15.83 -9.21 8.68
C MET A 64 -15.69 -10.69 8.29
N LYS A 65 -14.61 -11.02 7.56
CA LYS A 65 -14.29 -12.40 7.18
C LYS A 65 -12.98 -12.83 7.85
N PRO A 66 -12.74 -14.13 8.02
CA PRO A 66 -11.43 -14.61 8.41
C PRO A 66 -10.36 -14.06 7.45
N ARG A 67 -9.25 -13.56 8.00
CA ARG A 67 -8.13 -12.95 7.26
C ARG A 67 -8.39 -11.55 6.67
N THR A 68 -9.54 -10.92 6.93
CA THR A 68 -9.70 -9.50 6.64
C THR A 68 -8.75 -8.67 7.49
N LEU A 69 -8.03 -7.74 6.87
CA LEU A 69 -7.22 -6.78 7.60
C LEU A 69 -8.13 -5.90 8.47
N ARG A 70 -8.05 -6.07 9.79
CA ARG A 70 -8.72 -5.21 10.76
C ARG A 70 -7.71 -4.25 11.36
N ALA A 71 -7.87 -2.96 11.10
CA ALA A 71 -7.04 -1.88 11.61
C ALA A 71 -7.80 -1.01 12.60
N VAL A 72 -7.09 -0.48 13.59
CA VAL A 72 -7.56 0.50 14.58
C VAL A 72 -6.63 1.70 14.53
N LEU A 73 -7.17 2.91 14.59
CA LEU A 73 -6.41 4.16 14.58
C LEU A 73 -6.64 4.92 15.89
N GLN A 74 -5.56 5.14 16.64
CA GLN A 74 -5.59 5.91 17.89
C GLN A 74 -4.35 6.80 17.98
N HIS A 75 -4.54 8.11 18.20
CA HIS A 75 -3.46 9.09 18.38
C HIS A 75 -2.40 9.04 17.26
N GLY A 76 -2.84 8.83 16.02
CA GLY A 76 -2.00 8.74 14.82
C GLY A 76 -1.36 7.38 14.60
N VAL A 77 -1.52 6.43 15.52
CA VAL A 77 -0.98 5.08 15.44
C VAL A 77 -2.05 4.14 14.90
N LEU A 78 -1.79 3.59 13.72
CA LEU A 78 -2.53 2.48 13.17
C LEU A 78 -1.97 1.18 13.73
N THR A 79 -2.83 0.33 14.27
CA THR A 79 -2.48 -1.03 14.70
C THR A 79 -3.42 -2.03 14.03
N ASP A 80 -2.88 -3.08 13.44
CA ASP A 80 -3.71 -4.14 12.87
C ASP A 80 -3.90 -5.35 13.81
N HIS A 81 -4.78 -6.28 13.41
CA HIS A 81 -5.05 -7.49 14.17
C HIS A 81 -3.85 -8.44 14.39
N LEU A 82 -2.75 -8.24 13.68
CA LEU A 82 -1.50 -8.98 13.86
C LEU A 82 -0.49 -8.20 14.72
N GLY A 83 -0.87 -7.04 15.25
CA GLY A 83 -0.01 -6.17 16.05
C GLY A 83 1.00 -5.36 15.24
N ARG A 84 0.88 -5.31 13.91
CA ARG A 84 1.73 -4.46 13.07
C ARG A 84 1.30 -3.01 13.24
N ILE A 85 2.28 -2.11 13.26
CA ILE A 85 2.05 -0.68 13.47
C ILE A 85 2.30 0.10 12.19
N GLY A 86 1.58 1.20 12.04
CA GLY A 86 1.78 2.20 10.99
C GLY A 86 1.36 3.59 11.48
N SER A 87 1.67 4.62 10.71
CA SER A 87 1.25 6.00 11.00
C SER A 87 0.47 6.54 9.82
N ILE A 88 -0.80 6.89 10.04
CA ILE A 88 -1.67 7.49 9.02
C ILE A 88 -2.54 8.58 9.65
N SER A 89 -3.20 9.38 8.82
CA SER A 89 -4.33 10.22 9.25
C SER A 89 -5.55 9.92 8.38
N LEU A 90 -6.75 10.05 8.94
CA LEU A 90 -8.00 9.82 8.22
C LEU A 90 -8.65 11.16 7.85
N CYS A 91 -9.01 11.37 6.59
CA CYS A 91 -9.47 12.66 6.07
C CYS A 91 -11.00 12.70 5.81
N PRO A 92 -11.61 13.89 5.61
CA PRO A 92 -13.08 14.07 5.52
C PRO A 92 -13.80 13.34 4.37
N ASP A 93 -13.06 12.71 3.46
CA ASP A 93 -13.53 11.89 2.33
C ASP A 93 -13.37 10.38 2.57
N ASN A 94 -13.13 9.98 3.82
CA ASN A 94 -12.81 8.61 4.21
C ASN A 94 -11.52 8.08 3.58
N LEU A 95 -10.67 8.96 3.04
CA LEU A 95 -9.36 8.61 2.53
C LEU A 95 -8.31 8.71 3.63
N ILE A 96 -7.29 7.88 3.56
CA ILE A 96 -6.11 8.05 4.40
C ILE A 96 -5.11 9.01 3.77
N ALA A 97 -4.33 9.66 4.63
CA ALA A 97 -3.16 10.44 4.27
C ALA A 97 -1.90 9.87 4.92
N LEU A 98 -0.79 9.97 4.19
CA LEU A 98 0.56 9.81 4.70
C LEU A 98 1.25 11.17 4.65
N GLY A 99 1.49 11.78 5.83
CA GLY A 99 1.94 13.17 5.89
C GLY A 99 1.00 14.09 5.09
N PRO A 100 1.52 14.95 4.19
CA PRO A 100 0.70 15.91 3.46
C PRO A 100 -0.07 15.33 2.26
N GLN A 101 0.12 14.05 1.90
CA GLN A 101 -0.44 13.47 0.68
C GLN A 101 -1.54 12.44 0.96
N LYS A 102 -2.57 12.43 0.10
CA LYS A 102 -3.64 11.41 0.06
C LYS A 102 -3.50 10.44 -1.12
N GLN A 103 -2.67 10.77 -2.10
CA GLN A 103 -2.47 9.95 -3.29
C GLN A 103 -1.42 8.88 -3.01
N PHE A 104 -1.74 7.66 -3.44
CA PHE A 104 -0.88 6.49 -3.42
C PHE A 104 -0.70 5.99 -4.85
N TYR A 105 0.08 4.94 -5.03
CA TYR A 105 0.33 4.31 -6.31
C TYR A 105 0.09 2.81 -6.24
N GLY A 106 -0.83 2.33 -7.08
CA GLY A 106 -1.08 0.92 -7.31
C GLY A 106 -0.19 0.40 -8.43
N CYS A 107 0.56 -0.66 -8.15
CA CYS A 107 1.50 -1.28 -9.08
C CYS A 107 1.22 -2.79 -9.18
N ALA A 108 1.34 -3.36 -10.38
CA ALA A 108 1.30 -4.81 -10.55
C ALA A 108 2.44 -5.48 -9.78
N CYS A 109 2.12 -6.54 -9.04
CA CYS A 109 3.00 -7.19 -8.08
C CYS A 109 2.71 -8.70 -8.07
N GLY A 110 3.23 -9.42 -9.06
CA GLY A 110 2.83 -10.81 -9.31
C GLY A 110 1.34 -10.90 -9.68
N ASP A 111 0.58 -11.69 -8.92
CA ASP A 111 -0.87 -11.87 -9.08
C ASP A 111 -1.71 -10.91 -8.21
N LYS A 112 -1.07 -9.87 -7.66
CA LYS A 112 -1.66 -8.89 -6.74
C LYS A 112 -1.29 -7.46 -7.13
N GLU A 113 -1.95 -6.50 -6.51
CA GLU A 113 -1.58 -5.08 -6.57
C GLU A 113 -0.82 -4.71 -5.29
N CYS A 114 0.38 -4.14 -5.45
CA CYS A 114 1.14 -3.55 -4.35
C CYS A 114 0.89 -2.04 -4.31
N HIS A 115 0.77 -1.48 -3.10
CA HIS A 115 0.47 -0.07 -2.88
C HIS A 115 1.68 0.66 -2.30
N TYR A 116 2.00 1.83 -2.87
CA TYR A 116 3.16 2.63 -2.50
C TYR A 116 2.75 4.09 -2.26
N ASP A 117 3.52 4.79 -1.44
CA ASP A 117 3.38 6.22 -1.15
C ASP A 117 4.03 7.13 -2.21
N MET A 118 4.74 6.53 -3.17
CA MET A 118 5.36 7.20 -4.31
C MET A 118 5.30 6.34 -5.57
N LYS A 119 5.46 6.97 -6.75
CA LYS A 119 5.52 6.26 -8.02
C LYS A 119 6.88 5.57 -8.16
N ILE A 120 6.92 4.26 -7.97
CA ILE A 120 8.16 3.47 -8.07
C ILE A 120 8.48 2.97 -9.49
N ALA A 121 7.50 2.95 -10.38
CA ALA A 121 7.66 2.49 -11.76
C ALA A 121 6.61 3.10 -12.70
N ASP A 122 6.86 3.10 -14.00
CA ASP A 122 5.98 3.76 -14.98
C ASP A 122 4.63 3.09 -15.19
N TYR A 123 4.55 1.79 -14.96
CA TYR A 123 3.30 1.03 -14.99
C TYR A 123 2.42 1.27 -13.75
N CYS A 124 2.93 1.95 -12.73
CA CYS A 124 2.14 2.29 -11.55
C CYS A 124 1.18 3.44 -11.87
N ARG A 125 -0.05 3.30 -11.40
CA ARG A 125 -1.12 4.27 -11.58
C ARG A 125 -1.49 4.92 -10.25
N PRO A 126 -1.93 6.20 -10.25
CA PRO A 126 -2.40 6.84 -9.03
C PRO A 126 -3.65 6.12 -8.52
N ILE A 127 -3.72 5.96 -7.20
CA ILE A 127 -4.88 5.44 -6.47
C ILE A 127 -5.06 6.25 -5.17
N PHE A 128 -6.19 6.04 -4.50
CA PHE A 128 -6.43 6.48 -3.15
C PHE A 128 -6.82 5.28 -2.29
N LEU A 129 -6.47 5.32 -1.01
CA LEU A 129 -6.85 4.28 -0.06
C LEU A 129 -8.00 4.80 0.79
N LYS A 130 -9.19 4.23 0.57
CA LYS A 130 -10.43 4.55 1.28
C LYS A 130 -10.63 3.58 2.44
N ILE A 131 -11.12 4.06 3.57
CA ILE A 131 -11.53 3.16 4.66
C ILE A 131 -12.87 2.50 4.34
N VAL A 132 -13.01 1.26 4.79
CA VAL A 132 -14.27 0.53 4.77
C VAL A 132 -14.58 0.02 6.18
N LEU A 133 -15.81 0.19 6.61
CA LEU A 133 -16.25 -0.23 7.93
C LEU A 133 -16.41 -1.74 7.96
N LEU A 134 -15.94 -2.35 9.05
CA LEU A 134 -16.09 -3.78 9.28
C LEU A 134 -17.23 -4.01 10.28
N VAL A 135 -18.21 -4.81 9.87
CA VAL A 135 -19.34 -5.21 10.72
C VAL A 135 -19.38 -6.71 10.89
N GLU A 136 -19.93 -7.16 12.01
CA GLU A 136 -20.29 -8.56 12.18
C GLU A 136 -21.53 -8.88 11.34
N CYS A 137 -21.40 -9.99 10.62
CA CYS A 137 -22.44 -10.70 9.90
C CYS A 137 -22.31 -12.17 10.35
#